data_AF-A0A0M0BSL2-F1
#
_entry.id   AF-A0A0M0BSL2-F1
#
_cell.length_a   1.000
_cell.length_b   1.000
_cell.length_c   1.000
_cell.angle_alpha   90.00
_cell.angle_beta   90.00
_cell.angle_gamma   90.00
#
_symmetry.space_group_name_H-M   'P 1'
#
loop_
_entity.id
_entity.type
_entity.pdbx_description
1 polymer ?
#
loop_
_entity_poly.entity_id
_entity_poly.type
_entity_poly.pdbx_seq_one_letter_code
_entity_poly.pdbx_strand_id
1 'polypeptide(L)'
;MSLSLDLFEVLKDMMEAPAVTGFEEQRRKRVIEHFKRYCDNVSVDVIGNVIGTIGGGDRSVMLAGHYDQLGFMVKHVDEKGYAHFSPVGGWDPRVAYDTRVRIWVGDGPDAYVTGVIGAKPAHLTEPKEREEVVPFKDMLIDFAAGDGKQAEEMGVRPGCPVTPDAALARLGSREGDLIVGPAFDDVCAVAAFIKTMDELHDDPPRGLTLHVVATVQEEIGLRGAIVSGFNLKPWCAIASDVTHAVAPGVEASRVGDIHLGKGPAIAVGANFTRALWTVMEEEARAKGIPHQREGVPAHSGTDAWALQVLRGGTISGLVSIPCRYMHSPNEVISLSDVENTGRLLAAAVRALEGSDLRHTVEVYRRS
;
A
#
# COMPACT_ATOMS: atom_id res chain seq x y z
N MET A 1 -26.80 -13.44 8.46
CA MET A 1 -26.82 -11.98 8.69
C MET A 1 -25.50 -11.45 8.16
N SER A 2 -25.51 -10.83 6.97
CA SER A 2 -24.32 -10.17 6.43
C SER A 2 -23.95 -9.04 7.40
N LEU A 3 -22.75 -9.10 7.96
CA LEU A 3 -22.16 -7.95 8.63
C LEU A 3 -21.92 -6.90 7.54
N SER A 4 -22.57 -5.74 7.62
CA SER A 4 -22.28 -4.66 6.69
C SER A 4 -20.80 -4.28 6.80
N LEU A 5 -20.05 -4.43 5.71
CA LEU A 5 -18.64 -4.06 5.64
C LEU A 5 -18.48 -2.54 5.84
N ASP A 6 -17.76 -2.12 6.89
CA ASP A 6 -17.36 -0.73 7.11
C ASP A 6 -15.86 -0.57 6.80
N LEU A 7 -15.56 0.07 5.66
CA LEU A 7 -14.19 0.27 5.20
C LEU A 7 -13.37 1.17 6.12
N PHE A 8 -13.99 2.10 6.83
CA PHE A 8 -13.28 2.94 7.79
C PHE A 8 -12.76 2.11 8.96
N GLU A 9 -13.59 1.23 9.52
CA GLU A 9 -13.18 0.37 10.63
C GLU A 9 -12.20 -0.73 10.18
N VAL A 10 -12.31 -1.22 8.94
CA VAL A 10 -11.30 -2.13 8.35
C VAL A 10 -9.93 -1.47 8.24
N LEU A 11 -9.88 -0.25 7.69
CA LEU A 11 -8.65 0.54 7.59
C LEU A 11 -8.08 0.84 8.97
N LYS A 12 -8.93 1.31 9.90
CA LYS A 12 -8.53 1.61 11.27
C LYS A 12 -7.87 0.42 11.95
N ASP A 13 -8.49 -0.76 11.87
CA ASP A 13 -7.95 -1.98 12.45
C ASP A 13 -6.56 -2.32 11.87
N MET A 14 -6.40 -2.31 10.54
CA MET A 14 -5.11 -2.64 9.91
C MET A 14 -4.02 -1.58 10.18
N MET A 15 -4.37 -0.30 10.15
CA MET A 15 -3.42 0.81 10.29
C MET A 15 -2.99 1.06 11.75
N GLU A 16 -3.77 0.60 12.75
CA GLU A 16 -3.37 0.63 14.16
C GLU A 16 -2.14 -0.25 14.45
N ALA A 17 -1.95 -1.31 13.66
CA ALA A 17 -0.75 -2.14 13.74
C ALA A 17 0.38 -1.57 12.86
N PRO A 18 1.63 -1.55 13.35
CA PRO A 18 2.77 -1.13 12.55
C PRO A 18 3.10 -2.16 11.46
N ALA A 19 3.65 -1.68 10.35
CA ALA A 19 4.25 -2.55 9.34
C ALA A 19 5.36 -1.83 8.56
N VAL A 20 6.33 -1.23 9.25
CA VAL A 20 7.51 -0.70 8.55
C VAL A 20 8.08 -1.82 7.68
N THR A 21 8.45 -1.51 6.44
CA THR A 21 8.96 -2.50 5.50
C THR A 21 10.02 -3.43 6.12
N GLY A 22 9.74 -4.73 6.11
CA GLY A 22 10.51 -5.81 6.77
C GLY A 22 10.05 -6.19 8.19
N PHE A 23 9.06 -5.49 8.75
CA PHE A 23 8.53 -5.66 10.11
C PHE A 23 7.00 -5.72 10.12
N GLU A 24 6.42 -6.41 9.15
CA GLU A 24 4.97 -6.39 8.87
C GLU A 24 4.13 -7.33 9.75
N GLU A 25 4.77 -8.10 10.64
CA GLU A 25 4.17 -9.20 11.42
C GLU A 25 2.87 -8.81 12.15
N GLN A 26 2.84 -7.64 12.79
CA GLN A 26 1.68 -7.22 13.58
C GLN A 26 0.47 -6.93 12.69
N ARG A 27 0.66 -6.16 11.61
CA ARG A 27 -0.41 -5.89 10.64
C ARG A 27 -0.81 -7.15 9.88
N ARG A 28 0.16 -8.02 9.56
CA ARG A 28 -0.08 -9.31 8.88
C ARG A 28 -1.16 -10.13 9.58
N LYS A 29 -1.10 -10.23 10.91
CA LYS A 29 -2.10 -10.95 11.71
C LYS A 29 -3.51 -10.39 11.50
N ARG A 30 -3.66 -9.06 11.42
CA ARG A 30 -4.96 -8.41 11.17
C ARG A 30 -5.46 -8.66 9.75
N VAL A 31 -4.59 -8.55 8.75
CA VAL A 31 -4.92 -8.87 7.35
C VAL A 31 -5.42 -10.32 7.23
N ILE A 32 -4.75 -11.28 7.87
CA ILE A 32 -5.17 -12.69 7.89
C ILE A 32 -6.59 -12.85 8.44
N GLU A 33 -6.94 -12.16 9.54
CA GLU A 33 -8.26 -12.26 10.16
C GLU A 33 -9.38 -11.63 9.31
N HIS A 34 -9.08 -10.64 8.47
CA HIS A 34 -10.02 -10.15 7.46
C HIS A 34 -10.17 -11.14 6.31
N PHE A 35 -9.06 -11.67 5.77
CA PHE A 35 -9.08 -12.59 4.62
C PHE A 35 -9.79 -13.91 4.94
N LYS A 36 -9.61 -14.47 6.15
CA LYS A 36 -10.26 -15.72 6.60
C LYS A 36 -11.79 -15.69 6.54
N ARG A 37 -12.41 -14.50 6.52
CA ARG A 37 -13.87 -14.35 6.47
C ARG A 37 -14.44 -14.65 5.08
N TYR A 38 -13.59 -14.58 4.04
CA TYR A 38 -14.02 -14.65 2.65
C TYR A 38 -13.31 -15.74 1.85
N CYS A 39 -12.07 -16.11 2.21
CA CYS A 39 -11.26 -17.04 1.43
C CYS A 39 -11.45 -18.51 1.85
N ASP A 40 -11.34 -19.42 0.87
CA ASP A 40 -11.31 -20.86 1.10
C ASP A 40 -10.06 -21.28 1.87
N ASN A 41 -8.93 -20.60 1.60
CA ASN A 41 -7.71 -20.72 2.37
C ASN A 41 -6.95 -19.40 2.43
N VAL A 42 -6.21 -19.21 3.53
CA VAL A 42 -5.27 -18.11 3.72
C VAL A 42 -3.91 -18.72 4.07
N SER A 43 -2.88 -18.36 3.31
CA SER A 43 -1.51 -18.80 3.55
C SER A 43 -0.58 -17.59 3.67
N VAL A 44 0.60 -17.82 4.24
CA VAL A 44 1.67 -16.82 4.34
C VAL A 44 2.92 -17.42 3.75
N ASP A 45 3.57 -16.72 2.83
CA ASP A 45 4.82 -17.20 2.25
C ASP A 45 6.05 -16.84 3.10
N VAL A 46 7.23 -17.27 2.64
CA VAL A 46 8.48 -17.15 3.41
C VAL A 46 8.90 -15.72 3.70
N ILE A 47 8.50 -14.74 2.88
CA ILE A 47 8.84 -13.34 3.08
C ILE A 47 7.74 -12.58 3.82
N GLY A 48 6.53 -13.13 3.89
CA GLY A 48 5.44 -12.62 4.71
C GLY A 48 4.23 -12.14 3.92
N ASN A 49 4.14 -12.39 2.60
CA ASN A 49 2.93 -12.06 1.85
C ASN A 49 1.74 -12.85 2.39
N VAL A 50 0.57 -12.21 2.56
CA VAL A 50 -0.67 -12.91 2.91
C VAL A 50 -1.43 -13.23 1.63
N ILE A 51 -1.70 -14.51 1.41
CA ILE A 51 -2.33 -15.00 0.17
C ILE A 51 -3.67 -15.64 0.55
N GLY A 52 -4.76 -14.94 0.28
CA GLY A 52 -6.11 -15.49 0.28
C GLY A 52 -6.42 -16.13 -1.07
N THR A 53 -7.04 -17.31 -1.07
CA THR A 53 -7.46 -17.98 -2.32
C THR A 53 -8.94 -18.32 -2.28
N ILE A 54 -9.63 -18.05 -3.39
CA ILE A 54 -11.06 -18.33 -3.61
C ILE A 54 -11.21 -19.12 -4.93
N GLY A 55 -12.02 -20.18 -4.90
CA GLY A 55 -12.31 -20.99 -6.08
C GLY A 55 -11.26 -22.09 -6.34
N GLY A 56 -11.20 -22.57 -7.59
CA GLY A 56 -10.36 -23.74 -7.92
C GLY A 56 -10.26 -24.08 -9.40
N GLY A 57 -10.40 -23.09 -10.29
CA GLY A 57 -10.20 -23.27 -11.73
C GLY A 57 -8.72 -23.29 -12.14
N ASP A 58 -8.41 -23.93 -13.28
CA ASP A 58 -7.03 -24.05 -13.80
C ASP A 58 -6.38 -22.70 -14.15
N ARG A 59 -7.18 -21.71 -14.52
CA ARG A 59 -6.72 -20.33 -14.77
C ARG A 59 -6.80 -19.53 -13.48
N SER A 60 -5.72 -18.84 -13.13
CA SER A 60 -5.67 -18.00 -11.92
C SER A 60 -5.54 -16.50 -12.21
N VAL A 61 -6.25 -15.70 -11.42
CA VAL A 61 -6.15 -14.24 -11.37
C VAL A 61 -5.53 -13.85 -10.03
N MET A 62 -4.54 -12.97 -10.04
CA MET A 62 -3.93 -12.40 -8.84
C MET A 62 -4.34 -10.94 -8.68
N LEU A 63 -4.86 -10.57 -7.52
CA LEU A 63 -4.93 -9.18 -7.06
C LEU A 63 -3.76 -8.95 -6.11
N ALA A 64 -2.99 -7.90 -6.32
CA ALA A 64 -1.78 -7.60 -5.55
C ALA A 64 -1.77 -6.16 -5.07
N GLY A 65 -1.50 -5.91 -3.79
CA GLY A 65 -1.41 -4.58 -3.19
C GLY A 65 -0.74 -4.73 -1.84
N HIS A 66 0.06 -3.75 -1.43
CA HIS A 66 0.98 -3.95 -0.32
C HIS A 66 0.42 -3.50 1.02
N TYR A 67 0.95 -4.07 2.09
CA TYR A 67 0.56 -3.69 3.45
C TYR A 67 1.74 -3.29 4.33
N ASP A 68 2.97 -3.34 3.79
CA ASP A 68 4.06 -2.59 4.41
C ASP A 68 3.83 -1.08 4.25
N GLN A 69 4.55 -0.32 5.07
CA GLN A 69 4.53 1.12 5.05
C GLN A 69 5.94 1.68 5.17
N LEU A 70 6.08 2.90 4.70
CA LEU A 70 7.20 3.74 5.05
C LEU A 70 7.35 3.93 6.57
N GLY A 71 8.60 4.06 6.99
CA GLY A 71 8.95 4.37 8.38
C GLY A 71 10.41 4.70 8.55
N PHE A 72 10.93 4.51 9.76
CA PHE A 72 12.34 4.69 10.06
C PHE A 72 12.88 3.49 10.83
N MET A 73 14.20 3.42 10.94
CA MET A 73 14.89 2.42 11.74
C MET A 73 15.98 3.07 12.58
N VAL A 74 16.01 2.74 13.87
CA VAL A 74 17.10 3.14 14.77
C VAL A 74 18.41 2.53 14.29
N LYS A 75 19.43 3.37 14.10
CA LYS A 75 20.79 2.98 13.71
C LYS A 75 21.75 2.92 14.89
N HIS A 76 21.60 3.86 15.82
CA HIS A 76 22.49 4.02 16.96
C HIS A 76 21.76 4.80 18.06
N VAL A 77 22.08 4.50 19.31
CA VAL A 77 21.67 5.31 20.47
C VAL A 77 22.96 5.89 21.06
N ASP A 78 23.02 7.22 21.18
CA ASP A 78 24.20 7.91 21.67
C ASP A 78 24.29 7.89 23.21
N GLU A 79 25.43 8.33 23.75
CA GLU A 79 25.67 8.36 25.20
C GLU A 79 24.70 9.29 25.95
N LYS A 80 24.06 10.24 25.25
CA LYS A 80 23.09 11.18 25.81
C LYS A 80 21.65 10.66 25.76
N GLY A 81 21.42 9.47 25.21
CA GLY A 81 20.11 8.85 25.12
C GLY A 81 19.31 9.21 23.87
N TYR A 82 19.89 9.87 22.87
CA TYR A 82 19.21 10.16 21.59
C TYR A 82 19.37 9.01 20.60
N ALA A 83 18.32 8.73 19.81
CA ALA A 83 18.40 7.73 18.75
C ALA A 83 18.67 8.38 17.39
N HIS A 84 19.78 8.00 16.78
CA HIS A 84 20.05 8.20 15.36
C HIS A 84 19.24 7.19 14.55
N PHE A 85 18.69 7.62 13.41
CA PHE A 85 17.82 6.79 12.59
C PHE A 85 18.12 6.93 11.10
N SER A 86 17.49 6.08 10.30
CA SER A 86 17.46 6.21 8.83
C SER A 86 16.06 5.93 8.32
N PRO A 87 15.64 6.56 7.22
CA PRO A 87 14.39 6.23 6.57
C PRO A 87 14.42 4.79 6.04
N VAL A 88 13.27 4.14 6.12
CA VAL A 88 12.95 2.90 5.42
C VAL A 88 11.93 3.29 4.34
N GLY A 89 12.35 3.18 3.07
CA GLY A 89 11.65 3.67 1.89
C GLY A 89 11.79 5.19 1.64
N GLY A 90 10.97 5.74 0.75
CA GLY A 90 11.17 7.04 0.09
C GLY A 90 10.66 8.28 0.85
N TRP A 91 11.29 8.67 1.96
CA TRP A 91 10.85 9.85 2.72
C TRP A 91 11.41 11.20 2.24
N ASP A 92 10.54 12.22 2.25
CA ASP A 92 10.94 13.63 2.26
C ASP A 92 11.35 14.06 3.68
N PRO A 93 12.59 14.55 3.91
CA PRO A 93 13.00 15.01 5.24
C PRO A 93 12.11 16.13 5.81
N ARG A 94 11.47 16.93 4.95
CA ARG A 94 10.61 18.05 5.36
C ARG A 94 9.38 17.60 6.15
N VAL A 95 8.87 16.40 5.89
CA VAL A 95 7.71 15.87 6.62
C VAL A 95 8.11 15.06 7.85
N ALA A 96 9.40 14.77 8.04
CA ALA A 96 9.89 14.02 9.19
C ALA A 96 10.18 14.90 10.41
N TYR A 97 10.70 16.12 10.20
CA TYR A 97 10.94 17.07 11.29
C TYR A 97 9.65 17.38 12.06
N ASP A 98 9.73 17.41 13.40
CA ASP A 98 8.59 17.66 14.31
C ASP A 98 7.50 16.57 14.29
N THR A 99 7.80 15.40 13.70
CA THR A 99 6.88 14.26 13.75
C THR A 99 7.03 13.50 15.06
N ARG A 100 5.91 13.32 15.78
CA ARG A 100 5.81 12.36 16.88
C ARG A 100 5.85 10.95 16.32
N VAL A 101 6.61 10.07 16.96
CA VAL A 101 6.86 8.70 16.49
C VAL A 101 6.66 7.67 17.59
N ARG A 102 6.46 6.42 17.18
CA ARG A 102 6.50 5.23 18.04
C ARG A 102 7.73 4.42 17.66
N ILE A 103 8.62 4.20 18.63
CA ILE A 103 9.79 3.31 18.50
C ILE A 103 9.36 1.94 19.00
N TRP A 104 9.25 0.97 18.11
CA TRP A 104 8.76 -0.36 18.45
C TRP A 104 9.87 -1.19 19.07
N VAL A 105 9.67 -1.63 20.32
CA VAL A 105 10.64 -2.38 21.13
C VAL A 105 10.23 -3.85 21.34
N GLY A 106 9.06 -4.23 20.84
CA GLY A 106 8.56 -5.61 20.79
C GLY A 106 7.36 -5.78 19.85
N ASP A 107 6.79 -6.98 19.83
CA ASP A 107 5.75 -7.39 18.86
C ASP A 107 4.30 -7.18 19.36
N GLY A 108 4.14 -6.60 20.55
CA GLY A 108 2.83 -6.27 21.12
C GLY A 108 2.29 -4.93 20.61
N PRO A 109 0.96 -4.73 20.62
CA PRO A 109 0.34 -3.49 20.14
C PRO A 109 0.77 -2.23 20.92
N ASP A 110 1.10 -2.39 22.20
CA ASP A 110 1.58 -1.31 23.08
C ASP A 110 3.09 -1.41 23.37
N ALA A 111 3.80 -2.28 22.65
CA ALA A 111 5.23 -2.53 22.86
C ALA A 111 6.10 -1.48 22.13
N TYR A 112 5.85 -0.21 22.42
CA TYR A 112 6.57 0.92 21.84
C TYR A 112 6.89 2.00 22.87
N VAL A 113 7.90 2.81 22.55
CA VAL A 113 8.26 4.03 23.26
C VAL A 113 7.87 5.22 22.39
N THR A 114 7.15 6.19 22.95
CA THR A 114 6.84 7.44 22.24
C THR A 114 8.09 8.33 22.17
N GLY A 115 8.36 8.87 20.98
CA GLY A 115 9.41 9.86 20.77
C GLY A 115 8.98 10.98 19.82
N VAL A 116 9.89 11.91 19.56
CA VAL A 116 9.73 13.00 18.61
C VAL A 116 11.00 13.17 17.78
N ILE A 117 10.86 13.37 16.48
CA ILE A 117 11.98 13.69 15.59
C ILE A 117 12.31 15.16 15.76
N GLY A 118 13.49 15.43 16.32
CA GLY A 118 14.02 16.77 16.53
C GLY A 118 15.22 17.06 15.61
N ALA A 119 15.43 18.35 15.37
CA ALA A 119 16.63 18.91 14.77
C ALA A 119 16.94 20.26 15.43
N LYS A 120 18.10 20.82 15.11
CA LYS A 120 18.49 22.16 15.58
C LYS A 120 17.45 23.21 15.14
N PRO A 121 16.81 23.95 16.06
CA PRO A 121 15.79 24.94 15.72
C PRO A 121 16.32 26.03 14.78
N ALA A 122 15.50 26.45 13.81
CA ALA A 122 15.90 27.40 12.77
C ALA A 122 16.44 28.75 13.31
N HIS A 123 15.95 29.23 14.46
CA HIS A 123 16.45 30.49 15.05
C HIS A 123 17.85 30.35 15.67
N LEU A 124 18.34 29.11 15.87
CA LEU A 124 19.69 28.80 16.33
C LEU A 124 20.63 28.40 15.19
N THR A 125 20.12 28.21 13.97
CA THR A 125 20.94 27.90 12.79
C THR A 125 21.50 29.16 12.14
N GLU A 126 22.62 29.00 11.44
CA GLU A 126 23.22 30.07 10.64
C GLU A 126 22.30 30.44 9.47
N PRO A 127 22.32 31.69 8.97
CA PRO A 127 21.41 32.13 7.90
C PRO A 127 21.39 31.21 6.68
N LYS A 128 22.54 30.68 6.27
CA LYS A 128 22.66 29.75 5.14
C LYS A 128 22.03 28.39 5.42
N GLU A 129 22.19 27.86 6.65
CA GLU A 129 21.60 26.59 7.06
C GLU A 129 20.06 26.64 7.07
N ARG A 130 19.45 27.83 7.20
CA ARG A 130 17.99 28.01 7.18
C ARG A 130 17.37 27.83 5.80
N GLU A 131 18.16 28.01 4.75
CA GLU A 131 17.68 27.89 3.37
C GLU A 131 17.71 26.44 2.88
N GLU A 132 18.41 25.56 3.60
CA GLU A 132 18.61 24.16 3.23
C GLU A 132 17.65 23.24 4.00
N VAL A 133 17.20 22.18 3.36
CA VAL A 133 16.42 21.12 4.03
C VAL A 133 17.34 20.38 4.98
N VAL A 134 16.95 20.27 6.25
CA VAL A 134 17.70 19.48 7.24
C VAL A 134 17.73 18.02 6.77
N PRO A 135 18.92 17.41 6.59
CA PRO A 135 19.00 16.01 6.18
C PRO A 135 18.78 15.07 7.38
N PHE A 136 18.31 13.85 7.13
CA PHE A 136 18.03 12.85 8.19
C PHE A 136 19.19 12.60 9.15
N LYS A 137 20.43 12.65 8.67
CA LYS A 137 21.64 12.44 9.51
C LYS A 137 21.80 13.48 10.62
N ASP A 138 21.18 14.65 10.47
CA ASP A 138 21.24 15.77 11.41
C ASP A 138 19.95 15.85 12.25
N MET A 139 19.05 14.86 12.11
CA MET A 139 17.86 14.66 12.94
C MET A 139 18.09 13.53 13.93
N LEU A 140 17.48 13.65 15.10
CA LEU A 140 17.53 12.66 16.17
C LEU A 140 16.12 12.40 16.71
N ILE A 141 15.86 11.19 17.20
CA ILE A 141 14.64 10.92 17.97
C ILE A 141 14.94 11.15 19.45
N ASP A 142 14.21 12.08 20.06
CA ASP A 142 14.15 12.27 21.50
C ASP A 142 12.97 11.45 22.05
N PHE A 143 13.26 10.59 23.02
CA PHE A 143 12.28 9.75 23.71
C PHE A 143 12.50 9.78 25.23
N ALA A 144 13.09 10.88 25.73
CA ALA A 144 13.30 11.15 27.15
C ALA A 144 14.19 10.14 27.91
N ALA A 145 15.13 9.47 27.22
CA ALA A 145 16.24 8.81 27.89
C ALA A 145 17.30 9.83 28.30
N GLY A 146 17.75 9.79 29.55
CA GLY A 146 18.77 10.68 30.09
C GLY A 146 20.20 10.29 29.73
N ASP A 147 20.41 9.04 29.33
CA ASP A 147 21.66 8.50 28.81
C ASP A 147 21.42 7.23 27.98
N GLY A 148 22.48 6.72 27.35
CA GLY A 148 22.42 5.50 26.56
C GLY A 148 22.03 4.25 27.35
N LYS A 149 22.29 4.21 28.67
CA LYS A 149 21.93 3.06 29.51
C LYS A 149 20.43 3.04 29.78
N GLN A 150 19.83 4.18 30.12
CA GLN A 150 18.38 4.29 30.28
C GLN A 150 17.66 3.95 28.97
N ALA A 151 18.21 4.37 27.82
CA ALA A 151 17.64 4.00 26.53
C ALA A 151 17.65 2.48 26.28
N GLU A 152 18.71 1.79 26.66
CA GLU A 152 18.80 0.32 26.61
C GLU A 152 17.79 -0.34 27.55
N GLU A 153 17.63 0.18 28.78
CA GLU A 153 16.61 -0.27 29.75
C GLU A 153 15.18 -0.08 29.23
N MET A 154 14.94 0.96 28.42
CA MET A 154 13.68 1.18 27.70
C MET A 154 13.51 0.27 26.47
N GLY A 155 14.54 -0.50 26.12
CA GLY A 155 14.54 -1.43 24.99
C GLY A 155 14.87 -0.81 23.63
N VAL A 156 15.18 0.49 23.57
CA VAL A 156 15.51 1.19 22.32
C VAL A 156 16.93 0.82 21.91
N ARG A 157 17.08 0.24 20.73
CA ARG A 157 18.36 -0.29 20.22
C ARG A 157 18.41 -0.26 18.69
N PRO A 158 19.61 -0.37 18.08
CA PRO A 158 19.73 -0.52 16.63
C PRO A 158 18.83 -1.64 16.09
N GLY A 159 18.12 -1.35 15.00
CA GLY A 159 17.17 -2.28 14.37
C GLY A 159 15.72 -2.12 14.82
N CYS A 160 15.42 -1.32 15.86
CA CYS A 160 14.04 -0.98 16.23
C CYS A 160 13.36 -0.21 15.08
N PRO A 161 12.21 -0.70 14.54
CA PRO A 161 11.44 0.04 13.56
C PRO A 161 10.69 1.20 14.24
N VAL A 162 10.43 2.24 13.47
CA VAL A 162 9.82 3.48 13.94
C VAL A 162 8.72 3.89 12.97
N THR A 163 7.53 4.16 13.48
CA THR A 163 6.40 4.67 12.70
C THR A 163 5.99 6.06 13.17
N PRO A 164 5.37 6.90 12.33
CA PRO A 164 4.66 8.07 12.81
C PRO A 164 3.59 7.70 13.85
N ASP A 165 3.41 8.53 14.86
CA ASP A 165 2.33 8.43 15.85
C ASP A 165 1.12 9.26 15.39
N ALA A 166 0.57 8.86 14.25
CA ALA A 166 -0.61 9.44 13.62
C ALA A 166 -1.78 8.44 13.64
N ALA A 167 -2.99 8.94 13.89
CA ALA A 167 -4.20 8.12 13.92
C ALA A 167 -5.05 8.38 12.67
N LEU A 168 -5.74 7.35 12.21
CA LEU A 168 -6.76 7.49 11.17
C LEU A 168 -7.90 8.39 11.67
N ALA A 169 -8.27 9.39 10.87
CA ALA A 169 -9.38 10.28 11.16
C ALA A 169 -10.16 10.63 9.90
N ARG A 170 -11.41 11.08 10.07
CA ARG A 170 -12.18 11.71 8.98
C ARG A 170 -11.79 13.18 8.86
N LEU A 171 -11.57 13.64 7.63
CA LEU A 171 -11.10 15.00 7.34
C LEU A 171 -12.29 15.95 7.17
N GLY A 172 -12.29 17.05 7.94
CA GLY A 172 -13.29 18.12 7.85
C GLY A 172 -14.65 17.82 8.49
N SER A 173 -15.23 16.64 8.28
CA SER A 173 -16.52 16.21 8.85
C SER A 173 -16.45 14.81 9.47
N ARG A 174 -17.21 14.58 10.55
CA ARG A 174 -17.32 13.26 11.22
C ARG A 174 -17.99 12.18 10.38
N GLU A 175 -18.68 12.56 9.32
CA GLU A 175 -19.31 11.66 8.35
C GLU A 175 -18.76 11.91 6.93
N GLY A 176 -17.63 12.61 6.84
CA GLY A 176 -16.99 12.94 5.57
C GLY A 176 -16.41 11.71 4.87
N ASP A 177 -16.44 11.73 3.54
CA ASP A 177 -15.86 10.71 2.66
C ASP A 177 -14.33 10.71 2.67
N LEU A 178 -13.73 11.89 2.87
CA LEU A 178 -12.27 12.02 2.93
C LEU A 178 -11.75 11.65 4.30
N ILE A 179 -10.67 10.87 4.31
CA ILE A 179 -9.98 10.40 5.51
C ILE A 179 -8.51 10.79 5.45
N VAL A 180 -7.89 10.94 6.62
CA VAL A 180 -6.50 11.32 6.80
C VAL A 180 -5.80 10.34 7.74
N GLY A 181 -4.59 9.93 7.41
CA GLY A 181 -3.82 9.01 8.24
C GLY A 181 -2.49 8.63 7.60
N PRO A 182 -1.67 7.82 8.31
CA PRO A 182 -0.42 7.30 7.77
C PRO A 182 -0.67 6.02 6.97
N ALA A 183 0.18 5.68 5.99
CA ALA A 183 0.19 4.37 5.34
C ALA A 183 -1.11 4.01 4.59
N PHE A 184 -1.80 5.00 3.99
CA PHE A 184 -2.82 4.65 2.99
C PHE A 184 -2.17 4.00 1.79
N ASP A 185 -0.98 4.48 1.43
CA ASP A 185 0.02 3.78 0.64
C ASP A 185 0.58 2.58 1.45
N ASP A 186 0.13 1.33 1.22
CA ASP A 186 -0.95 0.89 0.31
C ASP A 186 -2.03 0.07 1.02
N VAL A 187 -2.19 0.28 2.33
CA VAL A 187 -3.21 -0.42 3.12
C VAL A 187 -4.64 -0.21 2.58
N CYS A 188 -4.87 0.87 1.83
CA CYS A 188 -6.15 1.12 1.18
C CYS A 188 -6.46 0.20 -0.01
N ALA A 189 -5.47 -0.30 -0.76
CA ALA A 189 -5.71 -1.36 -1.74
C ALA A 189 -6.13 -2.67 -1.06
N VAL A 190 -5.52 -3.02 0.07
CA VAL A 190 -5.91 -4.23 0.82
C VAL A 190 -7.33 -4.11 1.35
N ALA A 191 -7.75 -2.92 1.78
CA ALA A 191 -9.16 -2.66 2.12
C ALA A 191 -10.09 -2.78 0.89
N ALA A 192 -9.66 -2.31 -0.29
CA ALA A 192 -10.39 -2.51 -1.54
C ALA A 192 -10.48 -3.99 -1.94
N PHE A 193 -9.50 -4.81 -1.61
CA PHE A 193 -9.57 -6.27 -1.81
C PHE A 193 -10.59 -6.93 -0.89
N ILE A 194 -10.68 -6.49 0.37
CA ILE A 194 -11.75 -6.96 1.27
C ILE A 194 -13.12 -6.61 0.67
N LYS A 195 -13.28 -5.40 0.13
CA LYS A 195 -14.50 -5.03 -0.61
C LYS A 195 -14.72 -5.89 -1.86
N THR A 196 -13.66 -6.21 -2.61
CA THR A 196 -13.74 -7.12 -3.77
C THR A 196 -14.27 -8.49 -3.36
N MET A 197 -13.74 -9.06 -2.28
CA MET A 197 -14.17 -10.37 -1.77
C MET A 197 -15.60 -10.32 -1.24
N ASP A 198 -16.02 -9.23 -0.60
CA ASP A 198 -17.40 -9.00 -0.16
C ASP A 198 -18.39 -9.01 -1.34
N GLU A 199 -18.07 -8.33 -2.44
CA GLU A 199 -18.88 -8.32 -3.69
C GLU A 199 -18.94 -9.68 -4.40
N LEU A 200 -17.96 -10.55 -4.16
CA LEU A 200 -17.87 -11.89 -4.73
C LEU A 200 -18.39 -12.98 -3.79
N HIS A 201 -18.62 -12.69 -2.51
CA HIS A 201 -18.87 -13.69 -1.48
C HIS A 201 -20.08 -14.59 -1.80
N ASP A 202 -21.19 -14.00 -2.22
CA ASP A 202 -22.44 -14.75 -2.47
C ASP A 202 -22.44 -15.49 -3.81
N ASP A 203 -21.57 -15.10 -4.73
CA ASP A 203 -21.40 -15.75 -6.04
C ASP A 203 -19.92 -15.69 -6.46
N PRO A 204 -19.07 -16.56 -5.88
CA PRO A 204 -17.65 -16.58 -6.14
C PRO A 204 -17.34 -17.18 -7.52
N PRO A 205 -16.17 -16.85 -8.10
CA PRO A 205 -15.75 -17.41 -9.39
C PRO A 205 -15.63 -18.94 -9.30
N ARG A 206 -16.16 -19.64 -10.30
CA ARG A 206 -16.18 -21.12 -10.40
C ARG A 206 -15.22 -21.66 -11.45
N GLY A 207 -14.97 -20.91 -12.51
CA GLY A 207 -14.08 -21.24 -13.63
C GLY A 207 -12.65 -20.68 -13.49
N LEU A 208 -12.37 -19.96 -12.40
CA LEU A 208 -11.07 -19.37 -12.09
C LEU A 208 -10.65 -19.70 -10.66
N THR A 209 -9.36 -19.59 -10.40
CA THR A 209 -8.80 -19.41 -9.05
C THR A 209 -8.47 -17.94 -8.85
N LEU A 210 -9.04 -17.30 -7.82
CA LEU A 210 -8.68 -15.93 -7.44
C LEU A 210 -7.69 -15.97 -6.28
N HIS A 211 -6.50 -15.42 -6.49
CA HIS A 211 -5.55 -15.13 -5.43
C HIS A 211 -5.63 -13.65 -5.07
N VAL A 212 -5.97 -13.36 -3.82
CA VAL A 212 -5.91 -12.02 -3.24
C VAL A 212 -4.65 -11.95 -2.39
N VAL A 213 -3.70 -11.11 -2.77
CA VAL A 213 -2.37 -11.07 -2.18
C VAL A 213 -2.12 -9.71 -1.57
N ALA A 214 -2.02 -9.67 -0.23
CA ALA A 214 -1.45 -8.53 0.47
C ALA A 214 0.07 -8.71 0.50
N THR A 215 0.79 -7.92 -0.29
CA THR A 215 2.23 -8.06 -0.49
C THR A 215 3.03 -7.31 0.57
N VAL A 216 4.29 -7.71 0.76
CA VAL A 216 5.26 -7.05 1.64
C VAL A 216 6.44 -6.50 0.87
N GLN A 217 7.14 -5.52 1.45
CA GLN A 217 8.38 -4.97 0.91
C GLN A 217 8.25 -4.42 -0.51
N GLU A 218 7.13 -3.77 -0.81
CA GLU A 218 6.97 -2.98 -2.04
C GLU A 218 7.96 -1.81 -2.04
N GLU A 219 7.96 -1.05 -0.95
CA GLU A 219 8.58 0.27 -0.79
C GLU A 219 10.12 0.27 -0.88
N ILE A 220 10.72 -0.92 -0.95
CA ILE A 220 12.17 -1.13 -1.10
C ILE A 220 12.51 -2.03 -2.30
N GLY A 221 11.57 -2.22 -3.22
CA GLY A 221 11.79 -2.87 -4.52
C GLY A 221 10.87 -4.05 -4.84
N LEU A 222 9.57 -3.94 -4.56
CA LEU A 222 8.52 -4.83 -5.11
C LEU A 222 8.71 -6.31 -4.73
N ARG A 223 9.39 -6.59 -3.61
CA ARG A 223 9.94 -7.93 -3.34
C ARG A 223 8.84 -8.95 -3.09
N GLY A 224 7.77 -8.54 -2.41
CA GLY A 224 6.60 -9.35 -2.14
C GLY A 224 5.93 -9.84 -3.41
N ALA A 225 5.66 -8.95 -4.38
CA ALA A 225 5.11 -9.32 -5.67
C ALA A 225 6.03 -10.22 -6.49
N ILE A 226 7.34 -9.98 -6.48
CA ILE A 226 8.30 -10.85 -7.19
C ILE A 226 8.18 -12.29 -6.66
N VAL A 227 8.21 -12.48 -5.34
CA VAL A 227 8.16 -13.82 -4.71
C VAL A 227 6.80 -14.46 -4.91
N SER A 228 5.72 -13.77 -4.55
CA SER A 228 4.36 -14.31 -4.63
C SER A 228 3.94 -14.58 -6.08
N GLY A 229 4.18 -13.66 -7.00
CA GLY A 229 3.88 -13.85 -8.42
C GLY A 229 4.67 -15.00 -9.04
N PHE A 230 5.95 -15.18 -8.66
CA PHE A 230 6.74 -16.32 -9.13
C PHE A 230 6.14 -17.64 -8.63
N ASN A 231 5.72 -17.70 -7.36
CA ASN A 231 5.17 -18.91 -6.75
C ASN A 231 3.79 -19.27 -7.29
N LEU A 232 2.89 -18.28 -7.41
CA LEU A 232 1.49 -18.46 -7.81
C LEU A 232 1.31 -18.63 -9.32
N LYS A 233 2.21 -18.07 -10.14
CA LYS A 233 2.17 -18.15 -11.61
C LYS A 233 0.83 -17.71 -12.20
N PRO A 234 0.30 -16.53 -11.83
CA PRO A 234 -1.01 -16.10 -12.28
C PRO A 234 -1.08 -16.02 -13.80
N TRP A 235 -2.24 -16.37 -14.37
CA TRP A 235 -2.52 -16.11 -15.77
C TRP A 235 -2.68 -14.60 -16.01
N CYS A 236 -3.36 -13.91 -15.09
CA CYS A 236 -3.57 -12.47 -15.07
C CYS A 236 -3.29 -11.92 -13.68
N ALA A 237 -2.62 -10.77 -13.59
CA ALA A 237 -2.37 -10.06 -12.35
C ALA A 237 -2.84 -8.61 -12.47
N ILE A 238 -3.61 -8.14 -11.49
CA ILE A 238 -4.03 -6.74 -11.37
C ILE A 238 -3.44 -6.23 -10.06
N ALA A 239 -2.48 -5.31 -10.15
CA ALA A 239 -2.06 -4.60 -8.96
C ALA A 239 -3.09 -3.51 -8.61
N SER A 240 -3.23 -3.22 -7.34
CA SER A 240 -3.86 -2.01 -6.85
C SER A 240 -2.88 -1.33 -5.92
N ASP A 241 -2.78 -0.03 -6.06
CA ASP A 241 -1.82 0.83 -5.38
C ASP A 241 -2.47 2.22 -5.22
N VAL A 242 -1.79 3.17 -4.62
CA VAL A 242 -2.18 4.58 -4.69
C VAL A 242 -1.64 5.27 -5.95
N THR A 243 -2.24 6.39 -6.33
CA THR A 243 -1.64 7.32 -7.30
C THR A 243 -1.78 8.77 -6.82
N HIS A 244 -0.93 9.65 -7.32
CA HIS A 244 -1.00 11.07 -6.99
C HIS A 244 -2.28 11.70 -7.52
N ALA A 245 -2.96 12.46 -6.66
CA ALA A 245 -4.13 13.27 -7.03
C ALA A 245 -3.79 14.77 -7.04
N VAL A 246 -4.62 15.55 -7.76
CA VAL A 246 -4.58 17.02 -7.74
C VAL A 246 -4.75 17.51 -6.29
N ALA A 247 -3.81 18.37 -5.87
CA ALA A 247 -3.65 18.88 -4.51
C ALA A 247 -3.04 20.29 -4.54
N PRO A 248 -3.00 21.04 -3.42
CA PRO A 248 -2.30 22.32 -3.37
C PRO A 248 -0.86 22.22 -3.88
N GLY A 249 -0.54 22.95 -4.96
CA GLY A 249 0.77 22.93 -5.60
C GLY A 249 1.03 21.75 -6.56
N VAL A 250 0.04 20.88 -6.78
CA VAL A 250 0.11 19.73 -7.71
C VAL A 250 -0.86 19.95 -8.86
N GLU A 251 -0.33 20.33 -10.01
CA GLU A 251 -1.11 20.63 -11.21
C GLU A 251 -1.64 19.36 -11.91
N ALA A 252 -2.84 19.44 -12.48
CA ALA A 252 -3.47 18.33 -13.21
C ALA A 252 -2.58 17.73 -14.31
N SER A 253 -1.82 18.56 -15.01
CA SER A 253 -0.91 18.12 -16.07
C SER A 253 0.26 17.24 -15.59
N ARG A 254 0.56 17.25 -14.27
CA ARG A 254 1.61 16.44 -13.66
C ARG A 254 1.12 15.06 -13.24
N VAL A 255 -0.15 14.95 -12.89
CA VAL A 255 -0.74 13.75 -12.26
C VAL A 255 -1.89 13.16 -13.08
N GLY A 256 -2.02 13.55 -14.35
CA GLY A 256 -3.03 13.00 -15.25
C GLY A 256 -4.47 13.44 -14.96
N ASP A 257 -4.65 14.59 -14.31
CA ASP A 257 -5.96 15.15 -13.90
C ASP A 257 -6.76 14.18 -13.01
N ILE A 258 -6.07 13.45 -12.12
CA ILE A 258 -6.68 12.53 -11.16
C ILE A 258 -7.14 13.27 -9.91
N HIS A 259 -8.37 13.03 -9.45
CA HIS A 259 -8.98 13.69 -8.29
C HIS A 259 -9.53 12.68 -7.29
N LEU A 260 -9.52 13.05 -6.00
CA LEU A 260 -10.21 12.30 -4.95
C LEU A 260 -11.74 12.34 -5.16
N GLY A 261 -12.41 11.24 -4.85
CA GLY A 261 -13.88 11.09 -4.92
C GLY A 261 -14.42 11.00 -6.35
N LYS A 262 -13.55 10.78 -7.35
CA LYS A 262 -13.92 10.62 -8.76
C LYS A 262 -13.78 9.18 -9.24
N GLY A 263 -13.52 8.24 -8.34
CA GLY A 263 -13.36 6.83 -8.59
C GLY A 263 -11.89 6.42 -8.81
N PRO A 264 -11.62 5.09 -8.80
CA PRO A 264 -10.31 4.53 -9.11
C PRO A 264 -9.75 5.01 -10.45
N ALA A 265 -8.42 5.11 -10.53
CA ALA A 265 -7.71 5.39 -11.77
C ALA A 265 -7.29 4.07 -12.44
N ILE A 266 -7.78 3.83 -13.67
CA ILE A 266 -7.35 2.69 -14.49
C ILE A 266 -6.10 3.10 -15.26
N ALA A 267 -4.99 2.40 -15.02
CA ALA A 267 -3.73 2.73 -15.65
C ALA A 267 -3.63 2.17 -17.08
N VAL A 268 -3.10 2.99 -17.99
CA VAL A 268 -2.84 2.64 -19.39
C VAL A 268 -1.39 2.97 -19.74
N GLY A 269 -0.72 2.06 -20.44
CA GLY A 269 0.72 2.20 -20.68
C GLY A 269 1.39 0.91 -21.09
N ALA A 270 2.70 0.97 -21.32
CA ALA A 270 3.48 -0.20 -21.76
C ALA A 270 3.60 -1.29 -20.67
N ASN A 271 3.43 -0.92 -19.39
CA ASN A 271 3.48 -1.87 -18.28
C ASN A 271 2.21 -2.74 -18.17
N PHE A 272 1.14 -2.40 -18.89
CA PHE A 272 -0.15 -3.06 -18.76
C PHE A 272 -0.58 -3.74 -20.07
N THR A 273 -1.53 -4.65 -19.99
CA THR A 273 -2.07 -5.35 -21.17
C THR A 273 -3.27 -4.62 -21.72
N ARG A 274 -3.23 -4.24 -23.01
CA ARG A 274 -4.27 -3.41 -23.63
C ARG A 274 -5.69 -3.95 -23.44
N ALA A 275 -5.86 -5.22 -23.76
CA ALA A 275 -7.16 -5.85 -23.66
C ALA A 275 -7.67 -5.91 -22.20
N LEU A 276 -6.79 -5.99 -21.21
CA LEU A 276 -7.20 -5.99 -19.80
C LEU A 276 -7.73 -4.63 -19.34
N TRP A 277 -7.02 -3.52 -19.62
CA TRP A 277 -7.55 -2.21 -19.24
C TRP A 277 -8.82 -1.86 -20.01
N THR A 278 -8.97 -2.32 -21.26
CA THR A 278 -10.22 -2.16 -22.02
C THR A 278 -11.36 -2.90 -21.34
N VAL A 279 -11.16 -4.14 -20.90
CA VAL A 279 -12.17 -4.89 -20.13
C VAL A 279 -12.54 -4.14 -18.85
N MET A 280 -11.57 -3.63 -18.08
CA MET A 280 -11.86 -2.88 -16.85
C MET A 280 -12.66 -1.60 -17.12
N GLU A 281 -12.28 -0.81 -18.14
CA GLU A 281 -13.01 0.39 -18.54
C GLU A 281 -14.44 0.07 -19.02
N GLU A 282 -14.64 -1.02 -19.75
CA GLU A 282 -15.96 -1.48 -20.22
C GLU A 282 -16.85 -1.94 -19.08
N GLU A 283 -16.32 -2.74 -18.16
CA GLU A 283 -17.02 -3.20 -16.96
C GLU A 283 -17.41 -2.04 -16.05
N ALA A 284 -16.51 -1.06 -15.86
CA ALA A 284 -16.78 0.13 -15.09
C ALA A 284 -17.97 0.92 -15.69
N ARG A 285 -17.97 1.12 -17.02
CA ARG A 285 -19.09 1.78 -17.71
C ARG A 285 -20.39 0.99 -17.61
N ALA A 286 -20.35 -0.32 -17.85
CA ALA A 286 -21.53 -1.18 -17.84
C ALA A 286 -22.22 -1.23 -16.46
N LYS A 287 -21.44 -1.17 -15.38
CA LYS A 287 -21.93 -1.21 -13.99
C LYS A 287 -22.10 0.16 -13.34
N GLY A 288 -21.83 1.24 -14.08
CA GLY A 288 -21.92 2.62 -13.56
C GLY A 288 -20.94 2.91 -12.42
N ILE A 289 -19.76 2.29 -12.44
CA ILE A 289 -18.68 2.52 -11.48
C ILE A 289 -17.87 3.75 -11.96
N PRO A 290 -17.81 4.84 -11.17
CA PRO A 290 -16.96 5.98 -11.49
C PRO A 290 -15.51 5.52 -11.62
N HIS A 291 -14.80 5.99 -12.64
CA HIS A 291 -13.39 5.71 -12.83
C HIS A 291 -12.72 6.86 -13.58
N GLN A 292 -11.41 6.94 -13.41
CA GLN A 292 -10.51 7.86 -14.07
C GLN A 292 -9.53 7.05 -14.91
N ARG A 293 -8.77 7.73 -15.77
CA ARG A 293 -7.83 7.08 -16.68
C ARG A 293 -6.45 7.70 -16.51
N GLU A 294 -5.48 6.87 -16.13
CA GLU A 294 -4.13 7.30 -15.80
C GLU A 294 -3.14 6.83 -16.86
N GLY A 295 -2.39 7.77 -17.45
CA GLY A 295 -1.34 7.45 -18.41
C GLY A 295 -0.01 7.19 -17.70
N VAL A 296 0.51 5.96 -17.75
CA VAL A 296 1.79 5.57 -17.17
C VAL A 296 2.78 5.24 -18.29
N PRO A 297 3.65 6.18 -18.69
CA PRO A 297 4.51 6.00 -19.85
C PRO A 297 5.74 5.11 -19.59
N ALA A 298 6.09 4.87 -18.34
CA ALA A 298 7.33 4.20 -17.93
C ALA A 298 7.10 3.25 -16.74
N HIS A 299 8.12 3.05 -15.91
CA HIS A 299 8.03 2.28 -14.68
C HIS A 299 6.88 2.81 -13.80
N SER A 300 5.92 1.95 -13.47
CA SER A 300 4.76 2.33 -12.65
C SER A 300 5.14 2.60 -11.20
N GLY A 301 6.18 1.94 -10.70
CA GLY A 301 6.59 2.07 -9.30
C GLY A 301 5.65 1.31 -8.38
N THR A 302 4.98 0.28 -8.89
CA THR A 302 3.99 -0.54 -8.19
C THR A 302 4.32 -2.01 -8.42
N ASP A 303 3.70 -2.90 -7.66
CA ASP A 303 3.79 -4.35 -7.85
C ASP A 303 3.47 -4.82 -9.29
N ALA A 304 2.64 -4.09 -10.05
CA ALA A 304 2.36 -4.40 -11.46
C ALA A 304 3.62 -4.42 -12.35
N TRP A 305 4.63 -3.62 -11.99
CA TRP A 305 5.92 -3.61 -12.69
C TRP A 305 6.63 -4.96 -12.58
N ALA A 306 6.77 -5.46 -11.35
CA ALA A 306 7.36 -6.76 -11.10
C ALA A 306 6.53 -7.87 -11.78
N LEU A 307 5.21 -7.85 -11.59
CA LEU A 307 4.33 -8.93 -12.03
C LEU A 307 4.30 -9.09 -13.55
N GLN A 308 4.36 -8.00 -14.32
CA GLN A 308 4.30 -8.06 -15.78
C GLN A 308 5.42 -8.92 -16.39
N VAL A 309 6.65 -8.80 -15.87
CA VAL A 309 7.85 -9.43 -16.45
C VAL A 309 8.25 -10.74 -15.77
N LEU A 310 7.42 -11.25 -14.85
CA LEU A 310 7.68 -12.53 -14.21
C LEU A 310 7.64 -13.68 -15.21
N ARG A 311 8.63 -14.57 -15.12
CA ARG A 311 8.73 -15.80 -15.93
C ARG A 311 8.73 -15.49 -17.44
N GLY A 312 7.65 -15.85 -18.14
CA GLY A 312 7.47 -15.61 -19.57
C GLY A 312 6.60 -14.39 -19.88
N GLY A 313 6.20 -13.64 -18.86
CA GLY A 313 5.23 -12.55 -18.93
C GLY A 313 3.92 -12.91 -18.25
N THR A 314 3.29 -11.90 -17.64
CA THR A 314 1.95 -11.98 -17.03
C THR A 314 1.06 -10.93 -17.69
N ILE A 315 -0.21 -11.27 -17.98
CA ILE A 315 -1.21 -10.26 -18.33
C ILE A 315 -1.34 -9.34 -17.12
N SER A 316 -0.89 -8.10 -17.24
CA SER A 316 -0.78 -7.16 -16.11
C SER A 316 -1.73 -5.98 -16.26
N GLY A 317 -2.32 -5.53 -15.16
CA GLY A 317 -3.11 -4.31 -15.04
C GLY A 317 -2.83 -3.59 -13.72
N LEU A 318 -3.22 -2.33 -13.64
CA LEU A 318 -3.12 -1.52 -12.43
C LEU A 318 -4.40 -0.69 -12.25
N VAL A 319 -4.93 -0.70 -11.03
CA VAL A 319 -6.05 0.13 -10.59
C VAL A 319 -5.63 0.92 -9.36
N SER A 320 -5.43 2.22 -9.52
CA SER A 320 -4.87 3.08 -8.48
C SER A 320 -5.96 3.82 -7.69
N ILE A 321 -5.77 3.98 -6.39
CA ILE A 321 -6.62 4.80 -5.51
C ILE A 321 -6.01 6.22 -5.44
N PRO A 322 -6.76 7.27 -5.81
CA PRO A 322 -6.28 8.65 -5.70
C PRO A 322 -5.85 9.00 -4.26
N CYS A 323 -4.64 9.52 -4.11
CA CYS A 323 -4.03 9.88 -2.84
C CYS A 323 -3.37 11.26 -2.90
N ARG A 324 -3.58 12.07 -1.86
CA ARG A 324 -2.86 13.33 -1.64
C ARG A 324 -1.85 13.16 -0.53
N TYR A 325 -0.74 13.87 -0.67
CA TYR A 325 0.34 13.91 0.33
C TYR A 325 0.94 12.53 0.62
N MET A 326 0.99 11.68 -0.41
CA MET A 326 1.65 10.38 -0.43
C MET A 326 3.06 10.47 0.18
N HIS A 327 3.46 9.41 0.90
CA HIS A 327 4.73 9.29 1.62
C HIS A 327 4.87 10.32 2.74
N SER A 328 3.77 10.57 3.45
CA SER A 328 3.75 11.42 4.64
C SER A 328 2.96 10.80 5.78
N PRO A 329 3.09 11.33 7.02
CA PRO A 329 2.29 10.84 8.14
C PRO A 329 0.78 11.12 8.02
N ASN A 330 0.35 11.94 7.05
CA ASN A 330 -1.01 12.47 6.93
C ASN A 330 -1.46 12.48 5.46
N GLU A 331 -1.44 11.32 4.84
CA GLU A 331 -2.01 11.09 3.51
C GLU A 331 -3.52 11.31 3.54
N VAL A 332 -4.11 11.65 2.39
CA VAL A 332 -5.57 11.84 2.26
C VAL A 332 -6.12 11.10 1.06
N ILE A 333 -7.10 10.24 1.32
CA ILE A 333 -7.85 9.47 0.32
C ILE A 333 -9.36 9.63 0.50
N SER A 334 -10.14 9.15 -0.47
CA SER A 334 -11.61 9.05 -0.41
C SER A 334 -12.02 7.60 -0.13
N LEU A 335 -12.90 7.38 0.86
CA LEU A 335 -13.49 6.06 1.12
C LEU A 335 -14.31 5.56 -0.07
N SER A 336 -15.02 6.45 -0.76
CA SER A 336 -15.77 6.14 -1.98
C SER A 336 -14.85 5.63 -3.10
N ASP A 337 -13.63 6.15 -3.21
CA ASP A 337 -12.66 5.65 -4.20
C ASP A 337 -12.18 4.24 -3.82
N VAL A 338 -11.92 3.96 -2.54
CA VAL A 338 -11.58 2.60 -2.05
C VAL A 338 -12.72 1.62 -2.34
N GLU A 339 -13.96 2.00 -2.04
CA GLU A 339 -15.14 1.16 -2.30
C GLU A 339 -15.31 0.87 -3.79
N ASN A 340 -15.23 1.91 -4.63
CA ASN A 340 -15.37 1.75 -6.08
C ASN A 340 -14.20 0.98 -6.70
N THR A 341 -13.01 1.03 -6.10
CA THR A 341 -11.87 0.16 -6.47
C THR A 341 -12.24 -1.30 -6.26
N GLY A 342 -12.76 -1.66 -5.08
CA GLY A 342 -13.18 -3.03 -4.81
C GLY A 342 -14.30 -3.51 -5.74
N ARG A 343 -15.28 -2.65 -6.02
CA ARG A 343 -16.36 -2.95 -6.98
C ARG A 343 -15.84 -3.16 -8.41
N LEU A 344 -14.88 -2.35 -8.84
CA LEU A 344 -14.25 -2.46 -10.16
C LEU A 344 -13.45 -3.76 -10.29
N LEU A 345 -12.65 -4.11 -9.27
CA LEU A 345 -11.88 -5.34 -9.24
C LEU A 345 -12.80 -6.57 -9.25
N ALA A 346 -13.87 -6.57 -8.46
CA ALA A 346 -14.88 -7.64 -8.50
C ALA A 346 -15.51 -7.77 -9.88
N ALA A 347 -15.82 -6.65 -10.52
CA ALA A 347 -16.37 -6.64 -11.88
C ALA A 347 -15.38 -7.21 -12.91
N ALA A 348 -14.11 -6.82 -12.83
CA ALA A 348 -13.05 -7.32 -13.70
C ALA A 348 -12.83 -8.82 -13.52
N VAL A 349 -12.80 -9.34 -12.28
CA VAL A 349 -12.67 -10.78 -12.01
C VAL A 349 -13.81 -11.57 -12.65
N ARG A 350 -15.06 -11.11 -12.52
CA ARG A 350 -16.23 -11.75 -13.16
C ARG A 350 -16.11 -11.75 -14.69
N ALA A 351 -15.66 -10.65 -15.29
CA ALA A 351 -15.47 -10.56 -16.73
C ALA A 351 -14.36 -11.50 -17.23
N LEU A 352 -13.29 -11.65 -16.45
CA LEU A 352 -12.17 -12.53 -16.76
C LEU A 352 -12.54 -14.02 -16.74
N GLU A 353 -13.55 -14.42 -15.97
CA GLU A 353 -14.00 -15.82 -15.89
C GLU A 353 -14.47 -16.36 -17.24
N GLY A 354 -15.26 -15.55 -17.96
CA GLY A 354 -15.72 -15.84 -19.31
C GLY A 354 -14.76 -15.39 -20.42
N SER A 355 -13.63 -14.77 -20.09
CA SER A 355 -12.74 -14.15 -21.08
C SER A 355 -11.95 -15.18 -21.89
N ASP A 356 -11.73 -14.88 -23.17
CA ASP A 356 -10.87 -15.61 -24.09
C ASP A 356 -9.46 -15.02 -24.20
N LEU A 357 -9.13 -14.05 -23.34
CA LEU A 357 -7.82 -13.40 -23.29
C LEU A 357 -6.72 -14.47 -23.11
N ARG A 358 -5.65 -14.37 -23.90
CA ARG A 358 -4.58 -15.38 -23.93
C ARG A 358 -3.21 -14.72 -23.87
N HIS A 359 -2.28 -15.43 -23.25
CA HIS A 359 -0.85 -15.24 -23.52
C HIS A 359 -0.58 -15.64 -24.95
N THR A 360 -0.47 -14.66 -25.85
CA THR A 360 -0.19 -14.93 -27.25
C THR A 360 1.31 -15.09 -27.46
N VAL A 361 1.71 -16.27 -27.91
CA VAL A 361 3.03 -16.48 -28.52
C VAL A 361 2.79 -16.75 -30.00
N GLU A 362 3.12 -15.78 -30.84
CA GLU A 362 3.00 -15.92 -32.29
C GLU A 362 4.24 -16.65 -32.82
N VAL A 363 4.05 -17.88 -33.31
CA VAL A 363 5.13 -18.69 -33.87
C VAL A 363 5.02 -18.72 -35.38
N TYR A 364 5.90 -17.98 -36.05
CA TYR A 364 6.02 -18.00 -37.50
C TYR A 364 7.06 -19.07 -37.90
N ARG A 365 6.62 -20.12 -38.60
CA ARG A 365 7.52 -21.14 -39.14
C ARG A 365 7.93 -20.75 -40.56
N ARG A 366 9.22 -20.89 -40.87
CA ARG A 366 9.71 -20.76 -42.24
C ARG A 366 9.06 -21.85 -43.10
N SER A 367 8.44 -21.45 -44.21
CA SER A 367 7.89 -22.34 -45.23
C SER A 367 8.96 -23.19 -45.90
#